data_AF-A0A9P1M6U6-F1
#
_entry.id   AF-A0A9P1M6U6-F1
#
_cell.length_a   1.000
_cell.length_b   1.000
_cell.length_c   1.000
_cell.angle_alpha   90.00
_cell.angle_beta   90.00
_cell.angle_gamma   90.00
#
_symmetry.space_group_name_H-M   'P 1'
#
loop_
_entity.id
_entity.type
_entity.pdbx_description
1 polymer ?
#
loop_
_entity_poly.entity_id
_entity_poly.type
_entity_poly.pdbx_seq_one_letter_code
_entity_poly.pdbx_strand_id
1 'polypeptide(L)'
;MSKLPELPPNYAKALELIDAAHALDPRPGKDSSPFELHYAKHMTQWENPRSNFPMNRAGYLTWRSKLKSLAATQVAELLASPTIEPAIPEEDISRIAGLIRKENLTTNEETQVLEDVACLLKAASQHLQPPSLPRGIPLRKMAPTPNPQARPPNPLSTLINVHDFHLAAQTSFTPKAWAFVTSGATDLHTKRRNSATYAAITLRPRVLRDVSARLVPAGRHPGRDQARGGARRRRRPEIANDEGDLPVFLQLYVDRTRANTEKLLKNALDCGIDGLFLTVDSALPGKREADERIQSDESLTSAISGIQARNDAKGGALGRIMGSFIDPALSWDDVPWLRQHLPGVPLVLKGIQTCADAVKALEAGVDGIVVSNHGGRNLDTAPATIMVLLELRKNCPEVFDRMDVYVDGGITRGTDIFKALCLGAKAVGLGRGFLFSLNYGAEGSNPASEQAVK
;
A
#
# COMPACT_ATOMS: atom_id res chain seq x y z
N MET A 1 22.39 19.94 14.20
CA MET A 1 21.68 19.44 12.99
C MET A 1 22.68 19.40 11.86
N SER A 2 23.15 18.22 11.46
CA SER A 2 23.93 18.09 10.23
C SER A 2 22.99 18.40 9.06
N LYS A 3 23.28 19.47 8.31
CA LYS A 3 22.59 19.76 7.05
C LYS A 3 22.58 18.48 6.20
N LEU A 4 21.45 18.24 5.51
CA LEU A 4 21.41 17.22 4.46
C LEU A 4 22.59 17.50 3.50
N PRO A 5 23.28 16.47 3.03
CA PRO A 5 24.34 16.66 2.05
C PRO A 5 23.77 17.43 0.85
N GLU A 6 24.52 18.40 0.35
CA GLU A 6 24.14 19.08 -0.88
C GLU A 6 23.93 18.01 -1.96
N LEU A 7 22.79 18.12 -2.66
CA LEU A 7 22.54 17.25 -3.80
C LEU A 7 23.70 17.39 -4.77
N PRO A 8 24.17 16.29 -5.37
CA PRO A 8 25.24 16.39 -6.36
C PRO A 8 24.88 17.44 -7.42
N PRO A 9 25.85 18.22 -7.93
CA PRO A 9 25.56 19.44 -8.71
C PRO A 9 24.63 19.23 -9.91
N ASN A 10 24.67 18.05 -10.51
CA ASN A 10 23.79 17.63 -11.61
C ASN A 10 22.33 17.46 -11.18
N TYR A 11 22.05 16.97 -9.97
CA TYR A 11 20.68 16.86 -9.43
C TYR A 11 20.11 18.21 -9.03
N ALA A 12 20.93 19.07 -8.41
CA ALA A 12 20.54 20.45 -8.10
C ALA A 12 20.27 21.23 -9.40
N LYS A 13 21.11 21.04 -10.43
CA LYS A 13 20.93 21.68 -11.73
C LYS A 13 19.71 21.16 -12.49
N ALA A 14 19.42 19.86 -12.42
CA ALA A 14 18.22 19.28 -13.01
C ALA A 14 16.95 19.86 -12.37
N LEU A 15 16.92 20.02 -11.04
CA LEU A 15 15.80 20.65 -10.34
C LEU A 15 15.63 22.13 -10.73
N GLU A 16 16.71 22.91 -10.79
CA GLU A 16 16.65 24.30 -11.27
C GLU A 16 16.11 24.41 -12.71
N LEU A 17 16.52 23.51 -13.61
CA LEU A 17 16.07 23.52 -15.00
C LEU A 17 14.61 23.10 -15.12
N ILE A 18 14.14 22.17 -14.29
CA ILE A 18 12.73 21.77 -14.19
C ILE A 18 11.88 22.94 -13.67
N ASP A 19 12.33 23.63 -12.61
CA ASP A 19 11.62 24.76 -12.03
C ASP A 19 11.60 25.98 -12.97
N ALA A 20 12.70 26.23 -13.68
CA ALA A 20 12.76 27.27 -14.71
C ALA A 20 11.85 26.94 -15.91
N ALA A 21 11.74 25.66 -16.29
CA ALA A 21 10.81 25.22 -17.32
C ALA A 21 9.34 25.35 -16.87
N HIS A 22 9.03 25.06 -15.60
CA HIS A 22 7.71 25.29 -15.01
C HIS A 22 7.32 26.77 -15.02
N ALA A 23 8.26 27.69 -14.75
CA ALA A 23 8.02 29.13 -14.73
C ALA A 23 7.70 29.73 -16.12
N LEU A 24 7.93 28.98 -17.20
CA LEU A 24 7.75 29.43 -18.59
C LEU A 24 6.59 28.74 -19.33
N ASP A 25 5.83 27.82 -18.72
CA ASP A 25 4.70 27.14 -19.39
C ASP A 25 3.47 28.07 -19.52
N PRO A 26 3.00 28.39 -20.74
CA PRO A 26 1.89 29.32 -20.96
C PRO A 26 0.49 28.71 -20.79
N ARG A 27 0.34 27.47 -20.30
CA ARG A 27 -0.96 26.79 -20.19
C ARG A 27 -1.49 26.75 -18.74
N PRO A 28 -2.60 27.45 -18.42
CA PRO A 28 -3.27 27.27 -17.14
C PRO A 28 -4.06 25.95 -17.16
N GLY A 29 -4.01 25.21 -16.05
CA GLY A 29 -4.40 23.81 -15.96
C GLY A 29 -5.76 23.42 -16.52
N LYS A 30 -5.80 22.25 -17.17
CA LYS A 30 -6.95 21.36 -17.39
C LYS A 30 -6.43 20.07 -18.04
N ASP A 31 -6.12 19.07 -17.22
CA ASP A 31 -6.28 17.62 -17.47
C ASP A 31 -5.39 16.79 -16.51
N SER A 32 -6.02 15.81 -15.87
CA SER A 32 -5.59 15.15 -14.63
C SER A 32 -4.77 13.88 -14.85
N SER A 33 -3.52 14.04 -15.28
CA SER A 33 -2.49 12.99 -15.15
C SER A 33 -1.28 13.53 -14.38
N PRO A 34 -0.58 12.72 -13.55
CA PRO A 34 0.60 13.21 -12.84
C PRO A 34 1.64 13.68 -13.86
N PHE A 35 1.97 14.97 -13.81
CA PHE A 35 2.84 15.66 -14.78
C PHE A 35 4.24 15.02 -14.87
N GLU A 36 4.68 14.37 -13.80
CA GLU A 36 6.01 13.76 -13.66
C GLU A 36 6.24 12.60 -14.63
N LEU A 37 5.19 11.85 -15.00
CA LEU A 37 5.29 10.70 -15.92
C LEU A 37 5.25 11.12 -17.40
N HIS A 38 4.65 12.28 -17.71
CA HIS A 38 4.66 12.85 -19.04
C HIS A 38 6.02 13.50 -19.35
N TYR A 39 6.62 14.20 -18.39
CA TYR A 39 7.90 14.88 -18.60
C TYR A 39 9.09 13.93 -18.72
N ALA A 40 9.10 12.77 -18.04
CA ALA A 40 10.19 11.79 -18.13
C ALA A 40 10.48 11.28 -19.57
N LYS A 41 9.47 11.24 -20.46
CA LYS A 41 9.64 10.89 -21.90
C LYS A 41 10.07 12.08 -22.78
N HIS A 42 9.99 13.29 -22.25
CA HIS A 42 10.12 14.55 -22.97
C HIS A 42 11.26 15.43 -22.44
N MET A 43 12.08 14.93 -21.49
CA MET A 43 13.09 15.69 -20.74
C MET A 43 14.13 16.44 -21.57
N THR A 44 14.22 16.21 -22.89
CA THR A 44 15.16 16.91 -23.78
C THR A 44 14.52 17.43 -25.06
N GLN A 45 13.20 17.23 -25.24
CA GLN A 45 12.50 17.72 -26.44
C GLN A 45 12.37 19.25 -26.49
N TRP A 46 12.46 19.91 -25.33
CA TRP A 46 12.48 21.36 -25.21
C TRP A 46 13.80 21.99 -25.68
N GLU A 47 14.91 21.25 -25.68
CA GLU A 47 16.20 21.71 -26.21
C GLU A 47 16.19 21.79 -27.74
N ASN A 48 15.31 21.01 -28.40
CA ASN A 48 15.12 21.05 -29.84
C ASN A 48 13.63 21.01 -30.21
N PRO A 49 12.89 22.12 -30.06
CA PRO A 49 11.45 22.18 -30.28
C PRO A 49 11.02 21.79 -31.70
N ARG A 50 9.83 21.18 -31.83
CA ARG A 50 9.23 20.83 -33.13
C ARG A 50 9.03 22.07 -34.02
N SER A 51 8.79 23.24 -33.44
CA SER A 51 8.62 24.52 -34.14
C SER A 51 9.86 24.96 -34.92
N ASN A 52 11.05 24.47 -34.58
CA ASN A 52 12.30 24.80 -35.28
C ASN A 52 12.44 24.12 -36.65
N PHE A 53 11.47 23.29 -37.06
CA PHE A 53 11.50 22.53 -38.31
C PHE A 53 10.23 22.80 -39.12
N PRO A 54 10.29 22.75 -40.46
CA PRO A 54 9.13 22.91 -41.32
C PRO A 54 7.96 22.02 -40.87
N MET A 55 6.73 22.55 -40.87
CA MET A 55 5.55 21.83 -40.39
C MET A 55 4.98 20.84 -41.42
N ASN A 56 5.88 20.08 -42.02
CA ASN A 56 5.63 19.04 -43.00
C ASN A 56 6.31 17.73 -42.58
N ARG A 57 6.06 16.67 -43.33
CA ARG A 57 6.61 15.32 -43.07
C ARG A 57 8.14 15.32 -43.05
N ALA A 58 8.79 16.02 -43.97
CA ALA A 58 10.25 16.10 -44.03
C ALA A 58 10.82 16.76 -42.77
N GLY A 59 10.27 17.89 -42.35
CA GLY A 59 10.68 18.58 -41.12
C GLY A 59 10.44 17.73 -39.87
N TYR A 60 9.35 16.96 -39.81
CA TYR A 60 9.10 16.01 -38.71
C TYR A 60 10.16 14.89 -38.65
N LEU A 61 10.52 14.30 -39.79
CA LEU A 61 11.52 13.24 -39.84
C LEU A 61 12.91 13.75 -39.45
N THR A 62 13.28 14.94 -39.92
CA THR A 62 14.54 15.61 -39.55
C THR A 62 14.59 15.94 -38.06
N TRP A 63 13.51 16.52 -37.52
CA TRP A 63 13.38 16.80 -36.09
C TRP A 63 13.54 15.53 -35.25
N ARG A 64 12.82 14.47 -35.60
CA ARG A 64 12.86 13.17 -34.92
C ARG A 64 14.25 12.53 -34.97
N SER A 65 14.96 12.66 -36.09
CA SER A 65 16.34 12.16 -36.22
C SER A 65 17.32 12.91 -35.31
N LYS A 66 17.20 14.25 -35.27
CA LYS A 66 18.04 15.08 -34.40
C LYS A 66 17.78 14.82 -32.91
N LEU A 67 16.52 14.62 -32.51
CA LEU A 67 16.18 14.27 -31.13
C LEU A 67 16.81 12.95 -30.69
N LYS A 68 16.77 11.91 -31.54
CA LYS A 68 17.43 10.63 -31.24
C LYS A 68 18.94 10.79 -31.07
N SER A 69 19.56 11.60 -31.92
CA SER A 69 21.01 11.85 -31.87
C SER A 69 21.39 12.57 -30.58
N LEU A 70 20.62 13.60 -30.19
CA LEU A 70 20.82 14.34 -28.95
C LEU A 70 20.67 13.44 -27.71
N ALA A 71 19.60 12.65 -27.67
CA ALA A 71 19.36 11.70 -26.58
C ALA A 71 20.48 10.65 -26.47
N ALA A 72 20.99 10.14 -27.60
CA ALA A 72 22.08 9.19 -27.61
C ALA A 72 23.38 9.79 -27.05
N THR A 73 23.69 11.04 -27.41
CA THR A 73 24.87 11.76 -26.87
C THR A 73 24.75 11.97 -25.37
N GLN A 74 23.61 12.48 -24.90
CA GLN A 74 23.39 12.75 -23.47
C GLN A 74 23.43 11.48 -22.62
N VAL A 75 22.83 10.39 -23.10
CA VAL A 75 22.91 9.10 -22.41
C VAL A 75 24.34 8.58 -22.40
N ALA A 76 25.10 8.71 -23.50
CA ALA A 76 26.49 8.31 -23.52
C ALA A 76 27.35 9.10 -22.52
N GLU A 77 27.17 10.42 -22.44
CA GLU A 77 27.85 11.29 -21.47
C GLU A 77 27.52 10.92 -20.02
N LEU A 78 26.25 10.61 -19.73
CA LEU A 78 25.82 10.16 -18.41
C LEU A 78 26.42 8.81 -18.02
N LEU A 79 26.43 7.85 -18.96
CA LEU A 79 26.98 6.52 -18.73
C LEU A 79 28.51 6.51 -18.64
N ALA A 80 29.17 7.49 -19.27
CA ALA A 80 30.61 7.73 -19.15
C ALA A 80 30.99 8.52 -17.88
N SER A 81 30.02 8.87 -17.03
CA SER A 81 30.29 9.65 -15.82
C SER A 81 31.26 8.91 -14.89
N PRO A 82 32.31 9.58 -14.39
CA PRO A 82 33.27 8.99 -13.45
C PRO A 82 32.65 8.64 -12.09
N THR A 83 31.37 8.98 -11.87
CA THR A 83 30.61 8.67 -10.66
C THR A 83 29.97 7.27 -10.67
N ILE A 84 30.01 6.56 -11.80
CA ILE A 84 29.42 5.22 -11.94
C ILE A 84 30.50 4.17 -11.63
N GLU A 85 30.29 3.38 -10.57
CA GLU A 85 31.17 2.28 -10.18
C GLU A 85 30.43 0.93 -10.11
N PRO A 86 30.93 -0.14 -10.77
CA PRO A 86 32.09 -0.13 -11.67
C PRO A 86 31.82 0.67 -12.95
N ALA A 87 32.87 1.26 -13.53
CA ALA A 87 32.77 1.99 -14.79
C ALA A 87 32.19 1.10 -15.90
N ILE A 88 31.28 1.66 -16.71
CA ILE A 88 30.68 0.95 -17.84
C ILE A 88 31.71 0.93 -18.98
N PRO A 89 31.97 -0.23 -19.61
CA PRO A 89 32.88 -0.31 -20.75
C PRO A 89 32.47 0.63 -21.89
N GLU A 90 33.45 1.28 -22.52
CA GLU A 90 33.21 2.22 -23.62
C GLU A 90 32.47 1.56 -24.81
N GLU A 91 32.72 0.27 -25.04
CA GLU A 91 32.00 -0.54 -26.04
C GLU A 91 30.49 -0.61 -25.74
N ASP A 92 30.11 -0.81 -24.47
CA ASP A 92 28.71 -0.86 -24.07
C ASP A 92 28.03 0.51 -24.15
N ILE A 93 28.74 1.57 -23.79
CA ILE A 93 28.25 2.95 -23.93
C ILE A 93 27.98 3.27 -25.42
N SER A 94 28.93 2.91 -26.29
CA SER A 94 28.81 3.08 -27.74
C SER A 94 27.64 2.27 -28.31
N ARG A 95 27.50 1.00 -27.88
CA ARG A 95 26.39 0.11 -28.25
C ARG A 95 25.04 0.70 -27.86
N ILE A 96 24.88 1.15 -26.61
CA ILE A 96 23.64 1.76 -26.10
C ILE A 96 23.30 3.04 -26.90
N ALA A 97 24.28 3.88 -27.18
CA ALA A 97 24.08 5.08 -27.98
C ALA A 97 23.63 4.74 -29.42
N GLY A 98 24.18 3.69 -30.02
CA GLY A 98 23.77 3.16 -31.33
C GLY A 98 22.32 2.66 -31.34
N LEU A 99 21.90 1.97 -30.29
CA LEU A 99 20.50 1.51 -30.12
C LEU A 99 19.52 2.69 -30.06
N ILE A 100 19.86 3.76 -29.34
CA ILE A 100 19.02 4.97 -29.24
C ILE A 100 18.88 5.66 -30.60
N ARG A 101 19.97 5.72 -31.38
CA ARG A 101 19.95 6.25 -32.77
C ARG A 101 19.21 5.34 -33.75
N LYS A 102 18.98 4.09 -33.37
CA LYS A 102 18.43 3.01 -34.20
C LYS A 102 19.34 2.68 -35.39
N GLU A 103 20.64 2.69 -35.15
CA GLU A 103 21.61 2.29 -36.15
C GLU A 103 21.37 0.84 -36.55
N ASN A 104 21.49 0.57 -37.86
CA ASN A 104 21.33 -0.77 -38.42
C ASN A 104 19.98 -1.43 -38.07
N LEU A 105 18.89 -0.65 -37.91
CA LEU A 105 17.57 -1.17 -37.54
C LEU A 105 17.11 -2.36 -38.40
N THR A 106 17.48 -2.46 -39.67
CA THR A 106 17.09 -3.59 -40.54
C THR A 106 17.97 -4.82 -40.41
N THR A 107 19.14 -4.71 -39.78
CA THR A 107 20.17 -5.76 -39.74
C THR A 107 20.66 -6.11 -38.33
N ASN A 108 20.35 -5.28 -37.32
CA ASN A 108 20.70 -5.51 -35.93
C ASN A 108 19.45 -5.94 -35.14
N GLU A 109 19.46 -7.18 -34.64
CA GLU A 109 18.36 -7.81 -33.92
C GLU A 109 18.00 -7.06 -32.62
N GLU A 110 18.98 -6.54 -31.89
CA GLU A 110 18.74 -5.81 -30.64
C GLU A 110 18.05 -4.46 -30.91
N THR A 111 18.45 -3.76 -31.98
CA THR A 111 17.78 -2.54 -32.44
C THR A 111 16.34 -2.84 -32.88
N GLN A 112 16.09 -3.99 -33.53
CA GLN A 112 14.74 -4.42 -33.92
C GLN A 112 13.85 -4.69 -32.72
N VAL A 113 14.33 -5.46 -31.75
CA VAL A 113 13.58 -5.79 -30.53
C VAL A 113 13.18 -4.51 -29.78
N LEU A 114 14.08 -3.54 -29.66
CA LEU A 114 13.75 -2.26 -29.02
C LEU A 114 12.71 -1.46 -29.80
N GLU A 115 12.75 -1.46 -31.14
CA GLU A 115 11.75 -0.78 -31.95
C GLU A 115 10.39 -1.50 -31.92
N ASP A 116 10.38 -2.82 -31.90
CA ASP A 116 9.17 -3.63 -31.80
C ASP A 116 8.48 -3.42 -30.45
N VAL A 117 9.25 -3.40 -29.35
CA VAL A 117 8.73 -3.05 -28.02
C VAL A 117 8.17 -1.63 -28.00
N ALA A 118 8.87 -0.66 -28.59
CA ALA A 118 8.38 0.71 -28.68
C ALA A 118 7.09 0.83 -29.53
N CYS A 119 7.00 0.07 -30.63
CA CYS A 119 5.81 -0.01 -31.47
C CYS A 119 4.64 -0.68 -30.72
N LEU A 120 4.89 -1.76 -29.98
CA LEU A 120 3.88 -2.44 -29.15
C LEU A 120 3.35 -1.53 -28.05
N LEU A 121 4.22 -0.79 -27.36
CA LEU A 121 3.82 0.21 -26.35
C LEU A 121 3.00 1.34 -26.97
N LYS A 122 3.36 1.79 -28.18
CA LYS A 122 2.62 2.84 -28.90
C LYS A 122 1.27 2.35 -29.42
N ALA A 123 1.20 1.13 -29.93
CA ALA A 123 -0.03 0.48 -30.35
C ALA A 123 -0.97 0.24 -29.16
N ALA A 124 -0.43 -0.22 -28.02
CA ALA A 124 -1.16 -0.37 -26.77
C ALA A 124 -1.68 0.98 -26.23
N SER A 125 -0.94 2.08 -26.45
CA SER A 125 -1.36 3.43 -26.07
C SER A 125 -2.38 4.06 -27.03
N GLN A 126 -2.43 3.63 -28.30
CA GLN A 126 -3.34 4.18 -29.31
C GLN A 126 -4.65 3.37 -29.45
N HIS A 127 -4.69 2.14 -28.93
CA HIS A 127 -5.90 1.32 -28.85
C HIS A 127 -6.43 1.21 -27.41
N LEU A 128 -7.00 2.32 -26.93
CA LEU A 128 -8.04 2.32 -25.88
C LEU A 128 -9.43 2.06 -26.53
N GLN A 129 -9.49 1.02 -27.35
CA GLN A 129 -10.65 0.14 -27.51
C GLN A 129 -10.07 -1.27 -27.62
N PRO A 130 -10.61 -2.27 -26.89
CA PRO A 130 -10.00 -3.59 -26.85
C PRO A 130 -10.05 -4.22 -28.24
N PRO A 131 -8.92 -4.63 -28.83
CA PRO A 131 -8.97 -5.54 -29.96
C PRO A 131 -9.52 -6.87 -29.44
N SER A 132 -10.50 -7.41 -30.15
CA SER A 132 -10.96 -8.78 -29.94
C SER A 132 -9.77 -9.73 -30.10
N LEU A 133 -9.44 -10.45 -29.03
CA LEU A 133 -8.39 -11.45 -29.01
C LEU A 133 -8.65 -12.50 -30.12
N PRO A 134 -7.65 -12.86 -30.95
CA PRO A 134 -7.77 -14.00 -31.83
C PRO A 134 -7.97 -15.26 -30.99
N ARG A 135 -9.03 -16.02 -31.29
CA ARG A 135 -9.29 -17.33 -30.70
C ARG A 135 -8.14 -18.26 -31.07
N GLY A 136 -7.42 -18.80 -30.09
CA GLY A 136 -6.58 -19.98 -30.29
C GLY A 136 -5.12 -19.91 -29.85
N ILE A 137 -4.71 -19.03 -28.94
CA ILE A 137 -3.44 -19.25 -28.23
C ILE A 137 -3.72 -20.29 -27.13
N PRO A 138 -3.10 -21.48 -27.16
CA PRO A 138 -3.24 -22.43 -26.06
C PRO A 138 -2.65 -21.78 -24.81
N LEU A 139 -3.52 -21.44 -23.86
CA LEU A 139 -3.10 -21.05 -22.51
C LEU A 139 -2.16 -22.13 -22.01
N ARG A 140 -0.89 -21.75 -21.78
CA ARG A 140 0.06 -22.56 -21.03
C ARG A 140 -0.68 -22.99 -19.78
N LYS A 141 -0.91 -24.31 -19.61
CA LYS A 141 -1.69 -24.86 -18.49
C LYS A 141 -1.25 -24.15 -17.21
N MET A 142 -2.13 -23.33 -16.67
CA MET A 142 -1.95 -22.78 -15.34
C MET A 142 -1.70 -23.98 -14.42
N ALA A 143 -0.81 -23.79 -13.44
CA ALA A 143 -0.60 -24.76 -12.37
C ALA A 143 -1.96 -25.29 -11.87
N PRO A 144 -2.04 -26.59 -11.50
CA PRO A 144 -3.30 -27.24 -11.19
C PRO A 144 -4.16 -26.38 -10.29
N THR A 145 -5.42 -26.20 -10.68
CA THR A 145 -6.45 -25.51 -9.90
C THR A 145 -6.46 -26.06 -8.47
N PRO A 146 -6.22 -25.21 -7.45
CA PRO A 146 -6.31 -25.62 -6.05
C PRO A 146 -7.69 -26.23 -5.78
N ASN A 147 -7.70 -27.44 -5.22
CA ASN A 147 -8.93 -28.08 -4.77
C ASN A 147 -9.43 -27.34 -3.51
N PRO A 148 -10.63 -26.71 -3.53
CA PRO A 148 -11.17 -25.97 -2.39
C PRO A 148 -11.40 -26.82 -1.13
N GLN A 149 -11.33 -28.15 -1.26
CA GLN A 149 -11.49 -29.11 -0.16
C GLN A 149 -10.17 -29.75 0.30
N ALA A 150 -9.02 -29.40 -0.30
CA ALA A 150 -7.74 -29.89 0.19
C ALA A 150 -7.43 -29.21 1.53
N ARG A 151 -7.40 -30.00 2.62
CA ARG A 151 -6.75 -29.58 3.86
C ARG A 151 -5.38 -28.99 3.47
N PRO A 152 -4.97 -27.86 4.09
CA PRO A 152 -3.67 -27.30 3.80
C PRO A 152 -2.59 -28.38 3.95
N PRO A 153 -1.57 -28.36 3.08
CA PRO A 153 -0.73 -29.53 2.82
C PRO A 153 0.07 -30.01 4.05
N ASN A 154 0.26 -29.13 5.04
CA ASN A 154 1.08 -29.39 6.22
C ASN A 154 0.24 -29.29 7.50
N PRO A 155 0.41 -30.21 8.48
CA PRO A 155 -0.25 -30.12 9.79
C PRO A 155 0.06 -28.82 10.54
N LEU A 156 -0.89 -28.29 11.32
CA LEU A 156 -0.72 -27.03 12.06
C LEU A 156 0.52 -27.04 12.98
N SER A 157 0.83 -28.19 13.60
CA SER A 157 1.99 -28.38 14.47
C SER A 157 3.35 -28.21 13.77
N THR A 158 3.37 -28.23 12.43
CA THR A 158 4.58 -28.04 11.62
C THR A 158 4.82 -26.59 11.20
N LEU A 159 3.85 -25.70 11.43
CA LEU A 159 3.97 -24.30 11.06
C LEU A 159 4.71 -23.54 12.16
N ILE A 160 5.85 -22.95 11.79
CA ILE A 160 6.76 -22.29 12.72
C ILE A 160 6.51 -20.79 12.74
N ASN A 161 6.09 -20.20 11.62
CA ASN A 161 5.94 -18.76 11.49
C ASN A 161 4.89 -18.31 10.46
N VAL A 162 4.60 -17.00 10.42
CA VAL A 162 3.62 -16.40 9.49
C VAL A 162 3.89 -16.72 8.01
N HIS A 163 5.14 -16.90 7.60
CA HIS A 163 5.47 -17.24 6.22
C HIS A 163 5.05 -18.68 5.87
N ASP A 164 5.04 -19.60 6.83
CA ASP A 164 4.60 -20.97 6.60
C ASP A 164 3.08 -21.00 6.35
N PHE A 165 2.32 -20.19 7.08
CA PHE A 165 0.89 -19.97 6.79
C PHE A 165 0.67 -19.36 5.40
N HIS A 166 1.48 -18.39 4.99
CA HIS A 166 1.42 -17.82 3.64
C HIS A 166 1.68 -18.87 2.56
N LEU A 167 2.71 -19.72 2.73
CA LEU A 167 3.03 -20.80 1.81
C LEU A 167 1.91 -21.86 1.75
N ALA A 168 1.35 -22.25 2.90
CA ALA A 168 0.21 -23.14 2.95
C ALA A 168 -0.99 -22.55 2.19
N ALA A 169 -1.32 -21.28 2.45
CA ALA A 169 -2.41 -20.57 1.80
C ALA A 169 -2.22 -20.45 0.28
N GLN A 170 -0.97 -20.36 -0.21
CA GLN A 170 -0.68 -20.31 -1.65
C GLN A 170 -1.20 -21.53 -2.41
N THR A 171 -1.25 -22.68 -1.75
CA THR A 171 -1.67 -23.95 -2.36
C THR A 171 -3.13 -24.30 -2.10
N SER A 172 -3.74 -23.75 -1.06
CA SER A 172 -5.11 -24.10 -0.66
C SER A 172 -6.14 -23.02 -0.95
N PHE A 173 -5.76 -21.75 -1.05
CA PHE A 173 -6.70 -20.68 -1.38
C PHE A 173 -7.19 -20.82 -2.82
N THR A 174 -8.47 -20.49 -3.03
CA THR A 174 -8.97 -20.26 -4.39
C THR A 174 -8.20 -19.10 -5.02
N PRO A 175 -8.06 -19.04 -6.36
CA PRO A 175 -7.39 -17.92 -7.03
C PRO A 175 -7.95 -16.55 -6.62
N LYS A 176 -9.26 -16.47 -6.35
CA LYS A 176 -9.96 -15.28 -5.88
C LYS A 176 -9.58 -14.90 -4.44
N ALA A 177 -9.61 -15.85 -3.51
CA ALA A 177 -9.19 -15.60 -2.12
C ALA A 177 -7.71 -15.21 -2.04
N TRP A 178 -6.87 -15.90 -2.81
CA TRP A 178 -5.45 -15.60 -2.94
C TRP A 178 -5.23 -14.18 -3.47
N ALA A 179 -5.85 -13.81 -4.59
CA ALA A 179 -5.77 -12.46 -5.14
C ALA A 179 -6.24 -11.42 -4.12
N PHE A 180 -7.41 -11.62 -3.51
CA PHE A 180 -7.98 -10.66 -2.55
C PHE A 180 -7.08 -10.41 -1.34
N VAL A 181 -6.55 -11.47 -0.72
CA VAL A 181 -5.73 -11.37 0.50
C VAL A 181 -4.32 -10.85 0.18
N THR A 182 -3.70 -11.34 -0.90
CA THR A 182 -2.30 -11.03 -1.21
C THR A 182 -2.12 -9.74 -2.00
N SER A 183 -3.18 -9.20 -2.62
CA SER A 183 -3.12 -7.97 -3.39
C SER A 183 -2.85 -6.72 -2.55
N GLY A 184 -2.42 -5.69 -3.26
CA GLY A 184 -2.23 -4.32 -2.82
C GLY A 184 -2.53 -3.38 -3.99
N ALA A 185 -2.29 -2.10 -3.78
CA ALA A 185 -2.50 -1.08 -4.80
C ALA A 185 -1.41 -1.16 -5.88
N THR A 186 -1.83 -1.05 -7.15
CA THR A 186 -0.99 -0.89 -8.34
C THR A 186 0.22 -1.84 -8.34
N ASP A 187 1.44 -1.31 -8.34
CA ASP A 187 2.69 -2.05 -8.46
C ASP A 187 3.15 -2.71 -7.14
N LEU A 188 2.40 -2.52 -6.05
CA LEU A 188 2.64 -3.10 -4.71
C LEU A 188 3.90 -2.55 -4.02
N HIS A 189 4.36 -1.35 -4.37
CA HIS A 189 5.56 -0.76 -3.76
C HIS A 189 5.37 -0.55 -2.26
N THR A 190 4.29 0.09 -1.83
CA THR A 190 3.97 0.32 -0.41
C THR A 190 3.88 -1.00 0.34
N LYS A 191 3.21 -2.01 -0.24
CA LYS A 191 3.08 -3.33 0.39
C LYS A 191 4.44 -3.96 0.67
N ARG A 192 5.36 -3.97 -0.31
CA ARG A 192 6.72 -4.51 -0.14
C ARG A 192 7.54 -3.65 0.83
N ARG A 193 7.43 -2.32 0.70
CA ARG A 193 8.17 -1.35 1.53
C ARG A 193 7.83 -1.46 3.01
N ASN A 194 6.56 -1.68 3.35
CA ASN A 194 6.13 -1.87 4.74
C ASN A 194 6.98 -2.95 5.42
N SER A 195 7.06 -4.16 4.85
CA SER A 195 7.84 -5.26 5.43
C SER A 195 9.35 -5.04 5.31
N ALA A 196 9.85 -4.58 4.16
CA ALA A 196 11.29 -4.38 3.93
C ALA A 196 11.91 -3.35 4.89
N THR A 197 11.15 -2.32 5.29
CA THR A 197 11.67 -1.26 6.16
C THR A 197 11.81 -1.72 7.60
N TYR A 198 10.90 -2.56 8.11
CA TYR A 198 11.10 -3.22 9.40
C TYR A 198 12.39 -4.06 9.39
N ALA A 199 12.64 -4.83 8.32
CA ALA A 199 13.84 -5.64 8.19
C ALA A 199 15.13 -4.80 8.17
N ALA A 200 15.11 -3.62 7.55
CA ALA A 200 16.26 -2.71 7.47
C ALA A 200 16.63 -2.07 8.83
N ILE A 201 15.70 -1.97 9.77
CA ILE A 201 15.97 -1.44 11.11
C ILE A 201 16.59 -2.56 11.96
N THR A 202 17.84 -2.35 12.40
CA THR A 202 18.57 -3.31 13.23
C THR A 202 18.33 -3.08 14.72
N LEU A 203 18.32 -4.17 15.49
CA LEU A 203 18.32 -4.11 16.95
C LEU A 203 19.76 -4.18 17.46
N ARG A 204 20.08 -3.39 18.48
CA ARG A 204 21.37 -3.43 19.17
C ARG A 204 21.19 -4.09 20.54
N PRO A 205 21.31 -5.43 20.64
CA PRO A 205 21.10 -6.12 21.90
C PRO A 205 22.14 -5.68 22.95
N ARG A 206 21.71 -5.57 24.21
CA ARG A 206 22.61 -5.32 25.34
C ARG A 206 23.00 -6.67 25.94
N VAL A 207 24.30 -6.91 26.08
CA VAL A 207 24.85 -8.13 26.69
C VAL A 207 24.96 -8.00 28.21
N LEU A 208 25.13 -9.13 28.91
CA LEU A 208 25.28 -9.19 30.37
C LEU A 208 24.11 -8.53 31.13
N ARG A 209 22.90 -8.66 30.59
CA ARG A 209 21.66 -8.28 31.25
C ARG A 209 20.99 -9.52 31.80
N ASP A 210 20.56 -9.47 33.05
CA ASP A 210 19.71 -10.51 33.61
C ASP A 210 18.35 -10.47 32.90
N VAL A 211 18.07 -11.52 32.14
CA VAL A 211 16.81 -11.74 31.41
C VAL A 211 16.12 -13.01 31.91
N SER A 212 16.50 -13.50 33.10
CA SER A 212 15.86 -14.67 33.73
C SER A 212 14.40 -14.37 34.10
N ALA A 213 14.09 -13.10 34.39
CA ALA A 213 12.72 -12.62 34.48
C ALA A 213 12.04 -12.71 33.11
N ARG A 214 11.14 -13.67 32.94
CA ARG A 214 10.26 -13.73 31.77
C ARG A 214 9.44 -12.45 31.73
N LEU A 215 9.46 -11.75 30.59
CA LEU A 215 8.45 -10.73 30.31
C LEU A 215 7.10 -11.42 30.42
N VAL A 216 6.35 -11.11 31.46
CA VAL A 216 4.92 -11.38 31.48
C VAL A 216 4.38 -10.50 30.34
N PRO A 217 3.73 -11.08 29.30
CA PRO A 217 2.99 -10.27 28.33
C PRO A 217 2.17 -9.29 29.14
N ALA A 218 2.15 -7.99 28.81
CA ALA A 218 1.44 -6.97 29.60
C ALA A 218 0.05 -7.50 29.97
N GLY A 219 -0.04 -8.12 31.14
CA GLY A 219 -1.17 -8.93 31.51
C GLY A 219 -2.18 -7.94 31.97
N ARG A 220 -3.35 -7.90 31.31
CA ARG A 220 -4.58 -7.19 31.72
C ARG A 220 -4.32 -6.26 32.90
N HIS A 221 -3.70 -5.10 32.68
CA HIS A 221 -3.25 -4.28 33.80
C HIS A 221 -4.50 -3.80 34.54
N PRO A 222 -4.81 -4.29 35.76
CA PRO A 222 -6.10 -3.98 36.39
C PRO A 222 -6.20 -2.49 36.76
N GLY A 223 -5.05 -1.81 36.85
CA GLY A 223 -4.93 -0.47 37.42
C GLY A 223 -5.12 0.71 36.46
N ARG A 224 -5.09 0.52 35.13
CA ARG A 224 -5.39 1.62 34.17
C ARG A 224 -6.73 1.48 33.46
N ASP A 225 -7.24 0.26 33.27
CA ASP A 225 -8.63 0.05 32.87
C ASP A 225 -9.62 0.53 33.96
N GLN A 226 -9.21 0.53 35.24
CA GLN A 226 -10.01 1.12 36.33
C GLN A 226 -9.96 2.66 36.37
N ALA A 227 -8.95 3.30 35.78
CA ALA A 227 -8.82 4.76 35.81
C ALA A 227 -9.82 5.46 34.84
N ARG A 228 -10.38 4.71 33.88
CA ARG A 228 -11.61 5.10 33.18
C ARG A 228 -12.76 4.28 33.80
N GLY A 229 -13.26 4.72 34.95
CA GLY A 229 -14.30 4.06 35.74
C GLY A 229 -15.68 3.92 35.06
N GLY A 230 -15.73 3.29 33.89
CA GLY A 230 -16.95 2.83 33.25
C GLY A 230 -17.19 1.37 33.61
N ALA A 231 -18.36 1.04 34.14
CA ALA A 231 -18.81 -0.35 34.23
C ALA A 231 -18.66 -1.01 32.83
N ARG A 232 -17.98 -2.16 32.74
CA ARG A 232 -17.87 -2.91 31.49
C ARG A 232 -19.28 -3.21 30.96
N ARG A 233 -19.53 -2.87 29.70
CA ARG A 233 -20.86 -3.01 29.08
C ARG A 233 -21.19 -4.50 28.99
N ARG A 234 -22.44 -4.87 29.31
CA ARG A 234 -22.90 -6.26 29.12
C ARG A 234 -22.85 -6.60 27.63
N ARG A 235 -22.09 -7.63 27.26
CA ARG A 235 -22.01 -8.11 25.87
C ARG A 235 -23.19 -8.97 25.50
N ARG A 236 -23.63 -8.88 24.24
CA ARG A 236 -24.56 -9.86 23.66
C ARG A 236 -23.83 -11.16 23.29
N PRO A 237 -24.55 -12.31 23.24
CA PRO A 237 -23.96 -13.60 22.89
C PRO A 237 -23.26 -13.61 21.53
N GLU A 238 -23.75 -12.84 20.56
CA GLU A 238 -23.22 -12.75 19.19
C GLU A 238 -21.76 -12.27 19.11
N ILE A 239 -21.29 -11.53 20.13
CA ILE A 239 -19.90 -11.04 20.23
C ILE A 239 -19.21 -11.50 21.52
N ALA A 240 -19.87 -12.39 22.28
CA ALA A 240 -19.29 -12.98 23.48
C ALA A 240 -18.46 -14.20 23.07
N ASN A 241 -17.21 -14.25 23.51
CA ASN A 241 -16.35 -15.41 23.27
C ASN A 241 -16.41 -16.38 24.45
N ASP A 242 -16.45 -17.68 24.15
CA ASP A 242 -16.50 -18.76 25.15
C ASP A 242 -15.26 -18.81 26.07
N GLU A 243 -14.14 -18.22 25.64
CA GLU A 243 -12.87 -18.18 26.38
C GLU A 243 -12.63 -16.90 27.21
N GLY A 244 -13.67 -16.07 27.36
CA GLY A 244 -13.66 -14.90 28.24
C GLY A 244 -13.67 -13.54 27.52
N ASP A 245 -13.85 -12.49 28.33
CA ASP A 245 -14.15 -11.10 27.97
C ASP A 245 -12.97 -10.36 27.29
N LEU A 246 -12.60 -10.79 26.08
CA LEU A 246 -11.64 -10.10 25.22
C LEU A 246 -12.23 -8.78 24.70
N PRO A 247 -11.44 -7.68 24.64
CA PRO A 247 -11.89 -6.44 24.03
C PRO A 247 -12.25 -6.62 22.56
N VAL A 248 -13.42 -6.13 22.17
CA VAL A 248 -13.93 -6.15 20.79
C VAL A 248 -14.08 -4.71 20.30
N PHE A 249 -13.41 -4.41 19.19
CA PHE A 249 -13.45 -3.11 18.55
C PHE A 249 -14.22 -3.20 17.24
N LEU A 250 -15.06 -2.20 16.97
CA LEU A 250 -15.69 -2.05 15.64
C LEU A 250 -14.76 -1.25 14.73
N GLN A 251 -14.40 -1.79 13.57
CA GLN A 251 -13.87 -0.97 12.49
C GLN A 251 -15.03 -0.39 11.66
N LEU A 252 -15.07 0.94 11.54
CA LEU A 252 -16.12 1.66 10.83
C LEU A 252 -15.61 2.29 9.53
N TYR A 253 -16.42 2.15 8.49
CA TYR A 253 -16.46 3.06 7.35
C TYR A 253 -17.74 3.87 7.40
N VAL A 254 -17.65 5.19 7.22
CA VAL A 254 -18.84 6.04 7.20
C VAL A 254 -19.58 5.84 5.88
N ASP A 255 -20.85 5.48 5.99
CA ASP A 255 -21.75 5.35 4.85
C ASP A 255 -22.16 6.74 4.34
N ARG A 256 -22.27 6.90 3.01
CA ARG A 256 -22.77 8.11 2.36
C ARG A 256 -24.10 8.60 2.93
N THR A 257 -24.93 7.66 3.39
CA THR A 257 -26.16 7.95 4.13
C THR A 257 -25.87 7.85 5.63
N ARG A 258 -25.69 8.99 6.29
CA ARG A 258 -25.32 9.04 7.72
C ARG A 258 -26.25 8.25 8.64
N ALA A 259 -27.55 8.21 8.34
CA ALA A 259 -28.53 7.39 9.07
C ALA A 259 -28.20 5.88 9.10
N ASN A 260 -27.52 5.34 8.08
CA ASN A 260 -27.09 3.94 8.08
C ASN A 260 -25.93 3.72 9.07
N THR A 261 -25.00 4.68 9.11
CA THR A 261 -23.90 4.67 10.08
C THR A 261 -24.44 4.77 11.51
N GLU A 262 -25.39 5.68 11.76
CA GLU A 262 -26.02 5.85 13.09
C GLU A 262 -26.69 4.55 13.57
N LYS A 263 -27.40 3.84 12.68
CA LYS A 263 -28.00 2.54 13.00
C LYS A 263 -26.94 1.49 13.35
N LEU A 264 -25.85 1.43 12.57
CA LEU A 264 -24.74 0.51 12.83
C LEU A 264 -24.07 0.82 14.18
N LEU A 265 -23.83 2.10 14.47
CA LEU A 265 -23.26 2.55 15.74
C LEU A 265 -24.14 2.18 16.92
N LYS A 266 -25.45 2.41 16.81
CA LYS A 266 -26.42 2.02 17.84
C LYS A 266 -26.38 0.51 18.10
N ASN A 267 -26.42 -0.30 17.04
CA ASN A 267 -26.36 -1.75 17.16
C ASN A 267 -25.03 -2.21 17.82
N ALA A 268 -23.90 -1.59 17.46
CA ALA A 268 -22.61 -1.93 18.04
C ALA A 268 -22.52 -1.56 19.52
N LEU A 269 -23.09 -0.43 19.93
CA LEU A 269 -23.22 -0.04 21.33
C LEU A 269 -24.11 -1.03 22.11
N ASP A 270 -25.22 -1.44 21.52
CA ASP A 270 -26.14 -2.43 22.11
C ASP A 270 -25.52 -3.82 22.24
N CYS A 271 -24.52 -4.14 21.39
CA CYS A 271 -23.72 -5.35 21.50
C CYS A 271 -22.61 -5.24 22.55
N GLY A 272 -22.16 -4.03 22.88
CA GLY A 272 -21.17 -3.78 23.93
C GLY A 272 -19.72 -3.71 23.44
N ILE A 273 -19.44 -3.02 22.34
CA ILE A 273 -18.06 -2.78 21.86
C ILE A 273 -17.23 -1.96 22.86
N ASP A 274 -15.91 -2.20 22.89
CA ASP A 274 -14.95 -1.52 23.77
C ASP A 274 -14.28 -0.31 23.13
N GLY A 275 -14.45 -0.13 21.81
CA GLY A 275 -13.89 0.98 21.07
C GLY A 275 -14.24 0.91 19.59
N LEU A 276 -13.95 2.01 18.89
CA LEU A 276 -14.21 2.15 17.46
C LEU A 276 -12.96 2.63 16.72
N PHE A 277 -12.58 1.91 15.66
CA PHE A 277 -11.58 2.33 14.69
C PHE A 277 -12.27 2.94 13.46
N LEU A 278 -12.25 4.26 13.33
CA LEU A 278 -12.71 4.94 12.12
C LEU A 278 -11.63 4.84 11.05
N THR A 279 -11.91 4.20 9.92
CA THR A 279 -10.95 4.10 8.82
C THR A 279 -11.02 5.32 7.91
N VAL A 280 -9.90 6.04 7.79
CA VAL A 280 -9.81 7.32 7.05
C VAL A 280 -8.91 7.24 5.80
N ASP A 281 -8.27 6.10 5.54
CA ASP A 281 -7.34 5.92 4.42
C ASP A 281 -7.95 5.26 3.16
N SER A 282 -9.28 5.04 3.14
CA SER A 282 -10.00 4.39 2.02
C SER A 282 -11.17 5.21 1.48
N ALA A 283 -11.06 6.54 1.42
CA ALA A 283 -12.10 7.40 0.84
C ALA A 283 -12.46 6.97 -0.59
N LEU A 284 -11.48 6.46 -1.33
CA LEU A 284 -11.67 5.74 -2.60
C LEU A 284 -11.00 4.37 -2.51
N PRO A 285 -11.56 3.34 -3.17
CA PRO A 285 -10.93 2.03 -3.20
C PRO A 285 -9.62 2.07 -3.99
N GLY A 286 -8.54 1.54 -3.42
CA GLY A 286 -7.29 1.37 -4.16
C GLY A 286 -7.44 0.43 -5.36
N LYS A 287 -6.66 0.70 -6.41
CA LYS A 287 -6.61 -0.13 -7.63
C LYS A 287 -5.84 -1.41 -7.37
N ARG A 288 -6.53 -2.53 -7.18
CA ARG A 288 -5.93 -3.84 -6.87
C ARG A 288 -5.96 -4.73 -8.10
N GLU A 289 -4.94 -4.61 -8.93
CA GLU A 289 -4.94 -5.22 -10.27
C GLU A 289 -5.02 -6.75 -10.24
N ALA A 290 -4.47 -7.40 -9.21
CA ALA A 290 -4.60 -8.85 -9.05
C ALA A 290 -6.07 -9.28 -8.89
N ASP A 291 -6.89 -8.48 -8.19
CA ASP A 291 -8.33 -8.72 -8.06
C ASP A 291 -9.08 -8.43 -9.37
N GLU A 292 -8.66 -7.41 -10.13
CA GLU A 292 -9.28 -7.06 -11.42
C GLU A 292 -9.07 -8.14 -12.48
N ARG A 293 -7.96 -8.90 -12.39
CA ARG A 293 -7.66 -10.01 -13.30
C ARG A 293 -8.48 -11.28 -13.03
N ILE A 294 -9.11 -11.41 -11.87
CA ILE A 294 -9.94 -12.57 -11.53
C ILE A 294 -11.39 -12.26 -11.90
N GLN A 295 -11.96 -13.06 -12.80
CA GLN A 295 -13.38 -13.00 -13.17
C GLN A 295 -14.26 -13.40 -11.98
N SER A 296 -15.38 -12.70 -11.80
CA SER A 296 -16.33 -12.99 -10.72
C SER A 296 -17.35 -14.04 -11.19
N ASP A 297 -17.21 -15.28 -10.72
CA ASP A 297 -18.21 -16.33 -10.98
C ASP A 297 -19.34 -16.38 -9.93
N GLU A 298 -19.29 -15.55 -8.86
CA GLU A 298 -20.23 -15.64 -7.74
C GLU A 298 -20.78 -14.28 -7.32
N SER A 299 -22.08 -14.24 -7.06
CA SER A 299 -22.78 -13.18 -6.33
C SER A 299 -22.32 -13.18 -4.86
N LEU A 300 -21.32 -12.37 -4.54
CA LEU A 300 -20.91 -12.14 -3.16
C LEU A 300 -21.81 -11.10 -2.49
N THR A 301 -22.29 -11.40 -1.28
CA THR A 301 -22.97 -10.42 -0.42
C THR A 301 -21.97 -9.87 0.59
N SER A 302 -21.86 -8.54 0.69
CA SER A 302 -21.09 -7.91 1.76
C SER A 302 -21.75 -8.22 3.11
N ALA A 303 -21.02 -8.88 4.02
CA ALA A 303 -21.52 -9.17 5.37
C ALA A 303 -21.79 -7.88 6.20
N ILE A 304 -21.12 -6.78 5.85
CA ILE A 304 -21.19 -5.51 6.59
C ILE A 304 -22.33 -4.61 6.04
N SER A 305 -22.46 -4.52 4.72
CA SER A 305 -23.43 -3.61 4.08
C SER A 305 -24.67 -4.29 3.51
N GLY A 306 -24.70 -5.63 3.46
CA GLY A 306 -25.78 -6.40 2.85
C GLY A 306 -25.88 -6.26 1.32
N ILE A 307 -25.01 -5.46 0.70
CA ILE A 307 -25.04 -5.20 -0.75
C ILE A 307 -24.57 -6.46 -1.50
N GLN A 308 -25.40 -6.92 -2.43
CA GLN A 308 -25.08 -8.02 -3.34
C GLN A 308 -24.29 -7.53 -4.55
N ALA A 309 -23.19 -8.22 -4.84
CA ALA A 309 -22.43 -8.05 -6.07
C ALA A 309 -23.28 -8.45 -7.28
N ARG A 310 -23.42 -7.54 -8.25
CA ARG A 310 -23.82 -7.92 -9.61
C ARG A 310 -22.57 -8.25 -10.41
N ASN A 311 -22.56 -9.43 -11.02
CA ASN A 311 -21.51 -9.81 -11.97
C ASN A 311 -21.57 -8.87 -13.17
N ASP A 312 -20.49 -8.14 -13.42
CA ASP A 312 -20.22 -7.46 -14.67
C ASP A 312 -18.92 -8.03 -15.27
N ALA A 313 -18.62 -7.74 -16.54
CA ALA A 313 -17.39 -8.21 -17.18
C ALA A 313 -16.10 -7.56 -16.60
N LYS A 314 -16.20 -6.76 -15.52
CA LYS A 314 -15.09 -6.05 -14.90
C LYS A 314 -14.72 -6.76 -13.58
N GLY A 315 -13.59 -7.46 -13.51
CA GLY A 315 -13.12 -8.12 -12.28
C GLY A 315 -12.92 -7.14 -11.10
N GLY A 316 -12.81 -7.63 -9.86
CA GLY A 316 -12.65 -6.79 -8.66
C GLY A 316 -13.95 -6.36 -7.95
N ALA A 317 -15.05 -7.09 -8.15
CA ALA A 317 -16.39 -6.78 -7.65
C ALA A 317 -16.44 -6.37 -6.16
N LEU A 318 -15.76 -7.10 -5.27
CA LEU A 318 -15.80 -6.82 -3.83
C LEU A 318 -15.17 -5.46 -3.46
N GLY A 319 -14.06 -5.07 -4.11
CA GLY A 319 -13.42 -3.77 -3.88
C GLY A 319 -14.30 -2.60 -4.35
N ARG A 320 -15.00 -2.77 -5.48
CA ARG A 320 -15.93 -1.75 -6.01
C ARG A 320 -17.18 -1.59 -5.15
N ILE A 321 -17.75 -2.71 -4.68
CA ILE A 321 -18.94 -2.70 -3.81
C ILE A 321 -18.61 -2.06 -2.47
N MET A 322 -17.46 -2.40 -1.89
CA MET A 322 -17.04 -1.75 -0.66
C MET A 322 -16.81 -0.25 -0.88
N GLY A 323 -16.18 0.16 -1.99
CA GLY A 323 -15.99 1.58 -2.31
C GLY A 323 -17.27 2.37 -2.59
N SER A 324 -18.37 1.73 -3.01
CA SER A 324 -19.58 2.46 -3.44
C SER A 324 -20.41 3.03 -2.30
N PHE A 325 -20.35 2.43 -1.10
CA PHE A 325 -21.12 2.91 0.05
C PHE A 325 -20.32 3.88 0.94
N ILE A 326 -18.99 3.83 0.87
CA ILE A 326 -18.10 4.68 1.66
C ILE A 326 -18.28 6.15 1.23
N ASP A 327 -18.39 7.04 2.22
CA ASP A 327 -18.48 8.48 2.03
C ASP A 327 -17.10 9.08 1.72
N PRO A 328 -16.84 9.53 0.47
CA PRO A 328 -15.57 10.16 0.12
C PRO A 328 -15.44 11.59 0.68
N ALA A 329 -16.53 12.17 1.19
CA ALA A 329 -16.55 13.51 1.76
C ALA A 329 -16.29 13.54 3.29
N LEU A 330 -15.99 12.38 3.89
CA LEU A 330 -15.62 12.30 5.30
C LEU A 330 -14.46 13.25 5.62
N SER A 331 -14.63 14.06 6.66
CA SER A 331 -13.71 15.12 7.03
C SER A 331 -13.51 15.21 8.54
N TRP A 332 -12.63 16.10 8.99
CA TRP A 332 -12.41 16.36 10.42
C TRP A 332 -13.65 16.91 11.13
N ASP A 333 -14.52 17.61 10.40
CA ASP A 333 -15.77 18.18 10.94
C ASP A 333 -16.79 17.10 11.33
N ASP A 334 -16.59 15.86 10.88
CA ASP A 334 -17.42 14.72 11.23
C ASP A 334 -17.04 14.07 12.57
N VAL A 335 -15.87 14.40 13.13
CA VAL A 335 -15.40 13.82 14.40
C VAL A 335 -16.34 14.17 15.57
N PRO A 336 -16.77 15.44 15.76
CA PRO A 336 -17.77 15.77 16.78
C PRO A 336 -19.09 15.01 16.62
N TRP A 337 -19.59 14.84 15.39
CA TRP A 337 -20.79 14.06 15.12
C TRP A 337 -20.61 12.59 15.53
N LEU A 338 -19.51 11.94 15.12
CA LEU A 338 -19.21 10.57 15.53
C LEU A 338 -19.12 10.43 17.06
N ARG A 339 -18.52 11.41 17.73
CA ARG A 339 -18.42 11.43 19.20
C ARG A 339 -19.79 11.49 19.87
N GLN A 340 -20.74 12.26 19.35
CA GLN A 340 -22.11 12.32 19.87
C GLN A 340 -22.81 10.96 19.79
N HIS A 341 -22.53 10.17 18.75
CA HIS A 341 -23.08 8.82 18.57
C HIS A 341 -22.27 7.71 19.26
N LEU A 342 -21.18 8.04 19.95
CA LEU A 342 -20.30 7.09 20.65
C LEU A 342 -20.05 7.50 22.12
N PRO A 343 -21.11 7.74 22.92
CA PRO A 343 -20.94 8.23 24.29
C PRO A 343 -20.18 7.21 25.15
N GLY A 344 -19.02 7.63 25.66
CA GLY A 344 -18.16 6.82 26.52
C GLY A 344 -17.46 5.65 25.82
N VAL A 345 -17.40 5.63 24.48
CA VAL A 345 -16.65 4.63 23.71
C VAL A 345 -15.41 5.31 23.09
N PRO A 346 -14.21 4.74 23.28
CA PRO A 346 -12.99 5.25 22.65
C PRO A 346 -13.09 5.32 21.13
N LEU A 347 -12.71 6.47 20.56
CA LEU A 347 -12.64 6.68 19.11
C LEU A 347 -11.18 6.75 18.68
N VAL A 348 -10.78 5.88 17.76
CA VAL A 348 -9.43 5.82 17.21
C VAL A 348 -9.47 6.01 15.70
N LEU A 349 -8.61 6.89 15.16
CA LEU A 349 -8.51 7.08 13.71
C LEU A 349 -7.49 6.11 13.09
N LYS A 350 -7.94 5.22 12.21
CA LYS A 350 -7.11 4.26 11.48
C LYS A 350 -6.78 4.76 10.09
N GLY A 351 -5.50 4.86 9.75
CA GLY A 351 -5.05 5.30 8.44
C GLY A 351 -4.19 6.57 8.46
N ILE A 352 -3.68 6.97 9.63
CA ILE A 352 -2.80 8.14 9.76
C ILE A 352 -1.45 7.82 9.12
N GLN A 353 -0.98 8.71 8.24
CA GLN A 353 0.24 8.51 7.45
C GLN A 353 1.24 9.68 7.57
N THR A 354 0.94 10.71 8.37
CA THR A 354 1.79 11.89 8.57
C THR A 354 1.73 12.39 10.01
N CYS A 355 2.77 13.11 10.47
CA CYS A 355 2.74 13.80 11.76
C CYS A 355 1.68 14.92 11.78
N ALA A 356 1.45 15.62 10.66
CA ALA A 356 0.44 16.68 10.58
C ALA A 356 -0.98 16.15 10.89
N ASP A 357 -1.35 15.00 10.35
CA ASP A 357 -2.66 14.39 10.62
C ASP A 357 -2.73 13.79 12.04
N ALA A 358 -1.60 13.32 12.59
CA ALA A 358 -1.54 12.88 13.99
C ALA A 358 -1.78 14.05 14.97
N VAL A 359 -1.20 15.22 14.69
CA VAL A 359 -1.44 16.44 15.49
C VAL A 359 -2.90 16.89 15.35
N LYS A 360 -3.48 16.88 14.15
CA LYS A 360 -4.91 17.18 13.97
C LYS A 360 -5.82 16.21 14.72
N ALA A 361 -5.51 14.92 14.71
CA ALA A 361 -6.23 13.92 15.51
C ALA A 361 -6.17 14.26 17.00
N LEU A 362 -5.01 14.70 17.47
CA LEU A 362 -4.79 15.12 18.84
C LEU A 362 -5.63 16.34 19.22
N GLU A 363 -5.69 17.35 18.35
CA GLU A 363 -6.49 18.55 18.52
C GLU A 363 -7.99 18.26 18.49
N ALA A 364 -8.41 17.32 17.63
CA ALA A 364 -9.78 16.83 17.54
C ALA A 364 -10.22 15.99 18.77
N GLY A 365 -9.29 15.69 19.69
CA GLY A 365 -9.59 14.99 20.94
C GLY A 365 -9.99 13.53 20.75
N VAL A 366 -9.45 12.84 19.73
CA VAL A 366 -9.63 11.38 19.59
C VAL A 366 -8.82 10.63 20.66
N ASP A 367 -9.21 9.39 20.99
CA ASP A 367 -8.53 8.60 22.03
C ASP A 367 -7.23 7.94 21.53
N GLY A 368 -7.08 7.83 20.22
CA GLY A 368 -5.89 7.24 19.62
C GLY A 368 -5.86 7.33 18.10
N ILE A 369 -4.74 6.86 17.55
CA ILE A 369 -4.53 6.72 16.11
C ILE A 369 -3.93 5.35 15.78
N VAL A 370 -4.18 4.87 14.57
CA VAL A 370 -3.44 3.75 13.97
C VAL A 370 -2.66 4.28 12.78
N VAL A 371 -1.34 4.24 12.89
CA VAL A 371 -0.43 4.48 11.77
C VAL A 371 -0.57 3.33 10.78
N SER A 372 -1.17 3.60 9.63
CA SER A 372 -1.58 2.58 8.66
C SER A 372 -1.68 3.16 7.26
N ASN A 373 -1.35 2.35 6.26
CA ASN A 373 -1.61 2.61 4.84
C ASN A 373 -2.46 1.49 4.23
N HIS A 374 -3.37 0.96 5.03
CA HIS A 374 -4.23 -0.17 4.70
C HIS A 374 -3.47 -1.45 4.27
N GLY A 375 -2.25 -1.63 4.79
CA GLY A 375 -1.36 -2.71 4.36
C GLY A 375 -0.93 -2.61 2.90
N GLY A 376 -0.81 -1.39 2.37
CA GLY A 376 -0.45 -1.09 0.99
C GLY A 376 -1.56 -1.37 -0.03
N ARG A 377 -2.83 -1.22 0.37
CA ARG A 377 -4.00 -1.54 -0.47
C ARG A 377 -4.70 -0.33 -1.09
N ASN A 378 -4.40 0.89 -0.63
CA ASN A 378 -4.99 2.13 -1.14
C ASN A 378 -4.00 2.96 -1.96
N LEU A 379 -3.26 3.88 -1.33
CA LEU A 379 -2.25 4.68 -2.01
C LEU A 379 -0.95 3.89 -2.13
N ASP A 380 -0.55 3.56 -3.36
CA ASP A 380 0.78 3.03 -3.62
C ASP A 380 1.82 4.16 -3.63
N THR A 381 3.08 3.80 -3.45
CA THR A 381 4.22 4.69 -3.18
C THR A 381 4.20 5.42 -1.83
N ALA A 382 3.16 5.26 -1.01
CA ALA A 382 3.09 5.70 0.38
C ALA A 382 4.28 5.22 1.26
N PRO A 383 4.65 5.98 2.32
CA PRO A 383 5.74 5.61 3.20
C PRO A 383 5.45 4.30 3.96
N ALA A 384 6.51 3.63 4.41
CA ALA A 384 6.36 2.51 5.34
C ALA A 384 5.80 3.00 6.67
N THR A 385 4.88 2.25 7.25
CA THR A 385 4.21 2.64 8.52
C THR A 385 5.18 2.83 9.67
N ILE A 386 6.26 2.04 9.73
CA ILE A 386 7.32 2.21 10.75
C ILE A 386 8.11 3.51 10.60
N MET A 387 8.24 4.04 9.37
CA MET A 387 8.89 5.33 9.14
C MET A 387 8.01 6.48 9.58
N VAL A 388 6.70 6.37 9.38
CA VAL A 388 5.73 7.32 9.92
C VAL A 388 5.77 7.27 11.46
N LEU A 389 5.81 6.09 12.07
CA LEU A 389 5.95 5.98 13.53
C LEU A 389 7.24 6.66 14.04
N LEU A 390 8.35 6.50 13.33
CA LEU A 390 9.61 7.20 13.63
C LEU A 390 9.50 8.72 13.45
N GLU A 391 8.83 9.18 12.38
CA GLU A 391 8.52 10.60 12.14
C GLU A 391 7.73 11.20 13.30
N LEU A 392 6.65 10.54 13.71
CA LEU A 392 5.83 10.96 14.85
C LEU A 392 6.68 11.08 16.12
N ARG A 393 7.49 10.05 16.41
CA ARG A 393 8.33 10.04 17.61
C ARG A 393 9.37 11.17 17.62
N LYS A 394 9.84 11.59 16.45
CA LYS A 394 10.83 12.66 16.30
C LYS A 394 10.20 14.05 16.29
N ASN A 395 9.07 14.22 15.59
CA ASN A 395 8.55 15.53 15.21
C ASN A 395 7.33 15.96 16.03
N CYS A 396 6.55 15.01 16.57
CA CYS A 396 5.37 15.28 17.41
C CYS A 396 5.28 14.27 18.57
N PRO A 397 6.29 14.18 19.45
CA PRO A 397 6.32 13.22 20.55
C PRO A 397 5.14 13.35 21.53
N GLU A 398 4.54 14.54 21.65
CA GLU A 398 3.38 14.82 22.50
C GLU A 398 2.14 13.99 22.14
N VAL A 399 2.05 13.48 20.90
CA VAL A 399 1.02 12.53 20.48
C VAL A 399 1.03 11.29 21.37
N PHE A 400 2.21 10.76 21.71
CA PHE A 400 2.35 9.54 22.51
C PHE A 400 2.01 9.74 23.99
N ASP A 401 2.06 10.99 24.49
CA ASP A 401 1.77 11.31 25.88
C ASP A 401 0.28 11.47 26.14
N ARG A 402 -0.48 11.83 25.10
CA ARG A 402 -1.89 12.25 25.22
C ARG A 402 -2.90 11.30 24.59
N MET A 403 -2.50 10.44 23.66
CA MET A 403 -3.37 9.46 23.03
C MET A 403 -2.66 8.12 22.80
N ASP A 404 -3.44 7.06 22.57
CA ASP A 404 -2.88 5.77 22.22
C ASP A 404 -2.43 5.73 20.76
N VAL A 405 -1.17 5.35 20.51
CA VAL A 405 -0.63 5.17 19.16
C VAL A 405 -0.49 3.69 18.84
N TYR A 406 -1.20 3.23 17.82
CA TYR A 406 -1.11 1.88 17.26
C TYR A 406 -0.43 1.92 15.89
N VAL A 407 0.05 0.78 15.40
CA VAL A 407 0.61 0.66 14.04
C VAL A 407 0.26 -0.68 13.42
N ASP A 408 -0.01 -0.71 12.10
CA ASP A 408 -0.15 -1.95 11.34
C ASP A 408 0.72 -1.93 10.07
N GLY A 409 0.65 -3.01 9.29
CA GLY A 409 1.23 -3.06 7.94
C GLY A 409 2.60 -3.72 7.88
N GLY A 410 2.65 -4.89 7.24
CA GLY A 410 3.90 -5.58 6.91
C GLY A 410 4.62 -6.31 8.06
N ILE A 411 4.05 -6.30 9.26
CA ILE A 411 4.56 -6.96 10.47
C ILE A 411 4.35 -8.48 10.36
N THR A 412 5.41 -9.25 10.51
CA THR A 412 5.37 -10.72 10.39
C THR A 412 6.17 -11.46 11.46
N ARG A 413 7.04 -10.76 12.20
CA ARG A 413 7.92 -11.32 13.23
C ARG A 413 7.83 -10.55 14.54
N GLY A 414 8.20 -11.19 15.64
CA GLY A 414 8.21 -10.59 16.98
C GLY A 414 9.22 -9.46 17.11
N THR A 415 10.31 -9.53 16.34
CA THR A 415 11.26 -8.43 16.20
C THR A 415 10.64 -7.19 15.56
N ASP A 416 9.67 -7.35 14.65
CA ASP A 416 8.96 -6.22 14.04
C ASP A 416 8.06 -5.54 15.08
N ILE A 417 7.34 -6.36 15.87
CA ILE A 417 6.54 -5.90 17.02
C ILE A 417 7.43 -5.13 17.99
N PHE A 418 8.56 -5.73 18.40
CA PHE A 418 9.48 -5.12 19.35
C PHE A 418 10.01 -3.77 18.86
N LYS A 419 10.38 -3.66 17.57
CA LYS A 419 10.81 -2.38 16.96
C LYS A 419 9.72 -1.31 17.07
N ALA A 420 8.46 -1.65 16.77
CA ALA A 420 7.34 -0.71 16.90
C ALA A 420 7.10 -0.28 18.35
N LEU A 421 7.16 -1.22 19.30
CA LEU A 421 7.04 -0.93 20.74
C LEU A 421 8.17 -0.01 21.23
N CYS A 422 9.42 -0.23 20.77
CA CYS A 422 10.55 0.66 21.10
C CYS A 422 10.35 2.09 20.60
N LEU A 423 9.57 2.29 19.54
CA LEU A 423 9.23 3.62 19.00
C LEU A 423 7.99 4.24 19.66
N GLY A 424 7.40 3.58 20.65
CA GLY A 424 6.29 4.09 21.45
C GLY A 424 4.90 3.63 21.02
N ALA A 425 4.78 2.71 20.05
CA ALA A 425 3.48 2.11 19.77
C ALA A 425 2.98 1.33 20.99
N LYS A 426 1.68 1.46 21.29
CA LYS A 426 1.00 0.73 22.38
C LYS A 426 0.71 -0.71 22.01
N ALA A 427 0.29 -0.94 20.77
CA ALA A 427 0.11 -2.27 20.21
C ALA A 427 0.25 -2.26 18.68
N VAL A 428 0.36 -3.45 18.10
CA VAL A 428 0.51 -3.65 16.67
C VAL A 428 -0.66 -4.45 16.08
N GLY A 429 -1.13 -4.04 14.91
CA GLY A 429 -2.17 -4.75 14.16
C GLY A 429 -1.58 -5.79 13.21
N LEU A 430 -2.15 -7.00 13.23
CA LEU A 430 -1.85 -8.06 12.27
C LEU A 430 -3.04 -8.25 11.31
N GLY A 431 -2.75 -8.29 10.01
CA GLY A 431 -3.77 -8.46 8.97
C GLY A 431 -3.59 -9.79 8.22
N ARG A 432 -2.85 -9.74 7.11
CA ARG A 432 -2.68 -10.90 6.20
C ARG A 432 -2.20 -12.18 6.90
N GLY A 433 -1.26 -12.07 7.84
CA GLY A 433 -0.75 -13.24 8.57
C GLY A 433 -1.86 -14.01 9.28
N PHE A 434 -2.79 -13.29 9.91
CA PHE A 434 -3.96 -13.87 10.55
C PHE A 434 -4.95 -14.43 9.51
N LEU A 435 -5.16 -13.73 8.39
CA LEU A 435 -6.02 -14.25 7.31
C LEU A 435 -5.48 -15.55 6.71
N PHE A 436 -4.16 -15.73 6.62
CA PHE A 436 -3.57 -17.00 6.18
C PHE A 436 -3.76 -18.11 7.19
N SER A 437 -3.77 -17.81 8.50
CA SER A 437 -3.98 -18.84 9.52
C SER A 437 -5.43 -19.31 9.61
N LEU A 438 -6.40 -18.48 9.24
CA LEU A 438 -7.82 -18.88 9.13
C LEU A 438 -8.07 -20.01 8.12
N ASN A 439 -7.12 -20.27 7.23
CA ASN A 439 -7.10 -21.45 6.36
C ASN A 439 -7.14 -22.79 7.14
N TYR A 440 -6.74 -22.76 8.41
CA TYR A 440 -6.78 -23.87 9.35
C TYR A 440 -7.97 -23.79 10.33
N GLY A 441 -8.94 -22.92 10.06
CA GLY A 441 -10.08 -22.67 10.96
C GLY A 441 -9.67 -21.93 12.24
N ALA A 442 -10.55 -21.99 13.25
CA ALA A 442 -10.36 -21.30 14.53
C ALA A 442 -9.07 -21.72 15.27
N GLU A 443 -8.65 -22.97 15.10
CA GLU A 443 -7.42 -23.52 15.70
C GLU A 443 -6.16 -22.82 15.16
N GLY A 444 -6.13 -22.48 13.86
CA GLY A 444 -5.02 -21.73 13.26
C GLY A 444 -4.90 -20.30 13.78
N SER A 445 -6.02 -19.72 14.21
CA SER A 445 -6.11 -18.37 14.80
C SER A 445 -5.96 -18.32 16.32
N ASN A 446 -5.88 -19.47 17.00
CA ASN A 446 -5.75 -19.53 18.47
C ASN A 446 -4.42 -18.88 18.91
N PRO A 447 -4.36 -18.14 20.04
CA PRO A 447 -3.13 -17.65 20.65
C PRO A 447 -1.97 -18.66 20.76
N ALA A 448 -2.20 -19.98 20.69
CA ALA A 448 -1.12 -20.97 20.55
C ALA A 448 -0.30 -20.80 19.25
N SER A 449 -0.88 -20.26 18.18
CA SER A 449 -0.16 -19.81 16.98
C SER A 449 0.54 -18.45 17.15
N GLU A 450 0.45 -17.78 18.32
CA GLU A 450 1.35 -16.67 18.68
C GLU A 450 2.83 -17.07 18.67
N GLN A 451 3.15 -18.36 18.82
CA GLN A 451 4.53 -18.85 18.63
C GLN A 451 5.05 -18.56 17.21
N ALA A 452 4.17 -18.35 16.23
CA ALA A 452 4.55 -17.98 14.87
C ALA A 452 5.01 -16.52 14.74
N VAL A 453 4.69 -15.69 15.73
CA VAL A 453 5.05 -14.27 15.80
C VAL A 453 6.00 -13.99 16.96
N LYS A 454 6.06 -14.79 18.03
CA LYS A 454 7.14 -14.72 19.04
C LYS A 454 8.49 -15.06 18.40
#